data_AF-A0A9W3ESX7-F1
#
_entry.id   AF-A0A9W3ESX7-F1
#
_cell.length_a   1.000
_cell.length_b   1.000
_cell.length_c   1.000
_cell.angle_alpha   90.00
_cell.angle_beta   90.00
_cell.angle_gamma   90.00
#
_symmetry.space_group_name_H-M   'P 1'
#
loop_
_entity.id
_entity.type
_entity.pdbx_description
1 polymer ?
#
loop_
_entity_poly.entity_id
_entity_poly.type
_entity_poly.pdbx_seq_one_letter_code
_entity_poly.pdbx_strand_id
1 'polypeptide(L)'
;MDFGTQEAQFNKNPERKQTIIVPQFGAALLELMSAGCTFAFAICILEISVLTAGTTPSYDPEPGQSSGTPLPIDCRISPWSGWSKCDPCLKQMFRSRSIEAFGQFGGRKCADAVGDMRQCEPTEACEDPEDDCGNDFRCDTGRCIKRRLLCNGDDDCGDFSDEDACESDPRPPCGDRVAEESEMAQTAGYGVNILGVDPLGTPFDNKYYNGLCDRVRDGNTRTYYRRPWNVVLLAYETKADKNFKSKYYEGQIQVFKSIIQETKSNFNADLTIKYTPFKANVPIEKQDPEASNKENPQNPSSAKGDFRFTYSKTRTYQLLLSYSSKQEKIFLHVRGEIQLGRFVMRNRGVVLTTAFLDSVKDLPTTYEKGEYFAFLETYGTHYSKSGSLGGIYELIYVLNKASMNQKGVELRDVQRCLGFNLDLSLDVVHEIKGKFNSENCFKRNESRIENIMDDDLIDDVISFIRGGTRKYATELHEKLLRGARMINVTDFVNWATSLDDAPVIINQKLSPIYELVPVKIKDAHSKKQNLERAIEDYISEFNVRKCQPCQNGGTVILLDGQCLCSCPITFQGIACEISKQKLSEGLPVPHTHPHHHAEKRAVGFPEIIWKEKHQDLPV
;
A
#
# COMPACT_ATOMS: atom_id res chain seq x y z
N MET A 1 -56.76 -32.80 39.71
CA MET A 1 -56.48 -31.37 40.01
C MET A 1 -55.46 -30.90 38.97
N ASP A 2 -55.79 -30.84 37.68
CA ASP A 2 -56.95 -30.20 37.01
C ASP A 2 -56.97 -28.68 37.28
N PHE A 3 -57.07 -27.77 36.33
CA PHE A 3 -57.18 -27.76 34.85
C PHE A 3 -56.20 -26.65 34.34
N GLY A 4 -55.95 -26.34 33.05
CA GLY A 4 -56.54 -26.69 31.75
C GLY A 4 -56.28 -25.53 30.78
N THR A 5 -56.16 -25.81 29.48
CA THR A 5 -55.89 -24.83 28.41
C THR A 5 -57.08 -23.97 28.03
N GLN A 6 -56.84 -22.75 27.51
CA GLN A 6 -57.50 -22.28 26.27
C GLN A 6 -56.89 -20.99 25.67
N GLU A 7 -56.86 -20.95 24.33
CA GLU A 7 -56.61 -19.76 23.52
C GLU A 7 -57.93 -18.98 23.29
N ALA A 8 -57.85 -17.67 23.01
CA ALA A 8 -58.80 -16.98 22.14
C ALA A 8 -58.20 -15.68 21.57
N GLN A 9 -58.34 -15.48 20.26
CA GLN A 9 -58.02 -14.23 19.54
C GLN A 9 -59.10 -13.16 19.81
N PHE A 10 -58.81 -11.86 19.62
CA PHE A 10 -59.52 -11.01 18.62
C PHE A 10 -58.98 -9.56 18.50
N ASN A 11 -59.15 -9.00 17.28
CA ASN A 11 -59.29 -7.59 16.89
C ASN A 11 -58.09 -6.59 16.84
N LYS A 12 -57.72 -6.28 15.59
CA LYS A 12 -57.74 -4.94 14.92
C LYS A 12 -57.04 -3.72 15.58
N ASN A 13 -55.98 -3.28 14.87
CA ASN A 13 -55.47 -1.90 14.71
C ASN A 13 -56.60 -0.84 14.47
N PRO A 14 -56.40 0.50 14.62
CA PRO A 14 -55.17 1.22 14.23
C PRO A 14 -54.75 2.48 15.06
N GLU A 15 -53.74 3.17 14.53
CA GLU A 15 -53.31 4.57 14.78
C GLU A 15 -52.70 4.99 16.15
N ARG A 16 -51.38 5.24 16.14
CA ARG A 16 -50.76 6.32 16.91
C ARG A 16 -49.89 7.19 16.01
N LYS A 17 -50.21 8.49 15.96
CA LYS A 17 -49.41 9.53 15.29
C LYS A 17 -48.11 9.75 16.06
N GLN A 18 -46.97 9.63 15.39
CA GLN A 18 -45.70 10.15 15.93
C GLN A 18 -45.71 11.68 15.80
N THR A 19 -45.55 12.37 16.93
CA THR A 19 -45.33 13.82 16.95
C THR A 19 -43.83 14.07 17.02
N ILE A 20 -43.28 14.69 15.98
CA ILE A 20 -41.86 15.06 15.91
C ILE A 20 -41.67 16.36 16.70
N ILE A 21 -40.80 16.32 17.71
CA ILE A 21 -40.39 17.52 18.46
C ILE A 21 -39.01 17.94 17.97
N VAL A 22 -38.93 19.13 17.38
CA VAL A 22 -37.68 19.77 16.95
C VAL A 22 -37.32 20.83 18.00
N PRO A 23 -36.12 20.79 18.61
CA PRO A 23 -35.67 21.86 19.49
C PRO A 23 -35.09 23.02 18.65
N GLN A 24 -35.67 24.21 18.84
CA GLN A 24 -35.29 25.45 18.18
C GLN A 24 -34.55 26.33 19.20
N PHE A 25 -33.26 26.59 19.00
CA PHE A 25 -32.48 27.48 19.87
C PHE A 25 -32.29 28.85 19.21
N GLY A 26 -32.80 29.89 19.86
CA GLY A 26 -32.67 31.28 19.46
C GLY A 26 -32.44 32.18 20.68
N ALA A 27 -31.47 33.07 20.54
CA ALA A 27 -30.98 34.12 21.44
C ALA A 27 -31.90 34.66 22.57
N ALA A 28 -31.33 34.79 23.77
CA ALA A 28 -31.29 36.04 24.54
C ALA A 28 -30.29 35.89 25.72
N LEU A 29 -29.37 36.84 25.91
CA LEU A 29 -28.46 36.87 27.05
C LEU A 29 -28.12 38.33 27.42
N LEU A 30 -28.64 38.80 28.55
CA LEU A 30 -28.28 40.08 29.18
C LEU A 30 -28.59 40.01 30.70
N GLU A 31 -27.97 40.90 31.46
CA GLU A 31 -27.90 40.92 32.95
C GLU A 31 -27.03 39.81 33.58
N LEU A 32 -26.13 40.08 34.55
CA LEU A 32 -25.72 41.33 35.20
C LEU A 32 -24.29 41.16 35.74
N MET A 33 -23.36 42.09 35.44
CA MET A 33 -22.11 42.26 36.21
C MET A 33 -21.88 43.75 36.49
N SER A 34 -21.62 44.09 37.75
CA SER A 34 -21.48 45.47 38.21
C SER A 34 -20.04 45.83 38.61
N ALA A 35 -19.69 47.10 38.36
CA ALA A 35 -18.63 47.88 39.01
C ALA A 35 -17.15 47.52 38.72
N GLY A 36 -16.40 48.47 38.15
CA GLY A 36 -14.97 48.29 37.85
C GLY A 36 -14.23 49.47 37.19
N CYS A 37 -14.48 50.71 37.61
CA CYS A 37 -13.69 51.93 37.30
C CYS A 37 -13.69 52.52 35.86
N THR A 38 -13.49 53.84 35.81
CA THR A 38 -13.73 54.77 34.67
C THR A 38 -12.45 55.46 34.17
N PHE A 39 -12.56 56.11 32.99
CA PHE A 39 -11.76 57.20 32.34
C PHE A 39 -11.33 56.79 30.91
N ALA A 40 -12.00 57.22 29.82
CA ALA A 40 -11.93 58.55 29.15
C ALA A 40 -10.49 58.88 28.65
N PHE A 41 -10.20 59.20 27.38
CA PHE A 41 -10.92 59.98 26.36
C PHE A 41 -10.61 59.52 24.92
N ALA A 42 -11.38 60.01 23.93
CA ALA A 42 -11.07 59.96 22.49
C ALA A 42 -11.16 61.37 21.87
N ILE A 43 -10.37 61.63 20.80
CA ILE A 43 -10.42 62.72 19.79
C ILE A 43 -9.28 62.39 18.77
N CYS A 44 -9.55 62.03 17.50
CA CYS A 44 -9.58 62.87 16.27
C CYS A 44 -8.24 63.62 16.00
N ILE A 45 -7.71 63.82 14.78
CA ILE A 45 -8.30 64.26 13.48
C ILE A 45 -7.45 63.73 12.26
N LEU A 46 -8.03 63.83 11.05
CA LEU A 46 -7.48 63.61 9.69
C LEU A 46 -6.19 64.40 9.33
N GLU A 47 -5.49 63.93 8.28
CA GLU A 47 -4.83 64.75 7.22
C GLU A 47 -4.61 63.86 5.97
N ILE A 48 -4.67 64.44 4.75
CA ILE A 48 -4.45 63.75 3.45
C ILE A 48 -3.55 64.63 2.59
N SER A 49 -2.40 64.11 2.13
CA SER A 49 -1.65 64.45 0.88
C SER A 49 -0.21 63.90 0.95
N VAL A 50 0.56 63.62 -0.11
CA VAL A 50 0.32 63.39 -1.56
C VAL A 50 1.55 62.61 -2.10
N LEU A 51 1.35 61.75 -3.10
CA LEU A 51 2.32 61.15 -4.05
C LEU A 51 3.84 61.20 -3.76
N THR A 52 4.46 60.01 -3.69
CA THR A 52 5.60 59.69 -4.57
C THR A 52 5.37 58.34 -5.25
N ALA A 53 5.28 58.36 -6.57
CA ALA A 53 5.15 57.14 -7.37
C ALA A 53 6.53 56.50 -7.56
N GLY A 54 6.86 55.51 -6.72
CA GLY A 54 7.93 54.56 -7.03
C GLY A 54 7.45 53.61 -8.12
N THR A 55 8.08 53.65 -9.30
CA THR A 55 7.76 52.75 -10.42
C THR A 55 8.09 51.31 -10.06
N THR A 56 7.08 50.54 -9.66
CA THR A 56 7.15 49.08 -9.68
C THR A 56 7.17 48.61 -11.13
N PRO A 57 8.16 47.83 -11.57
CA PRO A 57 8.07 47.16 -12.87
C PRO A 57 6.95 46.12 -12.78
N SER A 58 5.84 46.37 -13.49
CA SER A 58 4.84 45.33 -13.74
C SER A 58 5.45 44.32 -14.69
N TYR A 59 6.08 43.28 -14.13
CA TYR A 59 6.21 42.01 -14.83
C TYR A 59 4.91 41.25 -14.64
N ASP A 60 3.90 41.68 -15.40
CA ASP A 60 2.86 40.76 -15.85
C ASP A 60 3.58 39.61 -16.58
N PRO A 61 3.47 38.36 -16.12
CA PRO A 61 3.88 37.24 -16.96
C PRO A 61 2.88 37.19 -18.11
N GLU A 62 3.30 37.62 -19.30
CA GLU A 62 2.57 37.24 -20.52
C GLU A 62 2.32 35.73 -20.48
N PRO A 63 1.16 35.24 -20.96
CA PRO A 63 0.95 33.82 -21.21
C PRO A 63 1.77 33.39 -22.44
N GLY A 64 3.09 33.52 -22.35
CA GLY A 64 4.04 32.98 -23.29
C GLY A 64 3.82 31.47 -23.36
N GLN A 65 3.32 31.00 -24.50
CA GLN A 65 3.29 29.59 -24.82
C GLN A 65 4.73 29.08 -24.84
N SER A 66 5.20 28.53 -23.71
CA SER A 66 6.46 27.79 -23.67
C SER A 66 6.25 26.47 -24.42
N SER A 67 6.38 26.51 -25.74
CA SER A 67 6.31 25.34 -26.62
C SER A 67 7.56 24.46 -26.54
N GLY A 68 8.14 24.36 -25.34
CA GLY A 68 9.34 23.60 -25.05
C GLY A 68 9.06 22.61 -23.92
N THR A 69 9.58 21.40 -24.08
CA THR A 69 9.60 20.39 -23.03
C THR A 69 10.21 21.00 -21.75
N PRO A 70 9.53 20.94 -20.59
CA PRO A 70 10.04 21.58 -19.39
C PRO A 70 11.36 20.94 -18.94
N LEU A 71 12.22 21.78 -18.37
CA LEU A 71 13.55 21.37 -17.93
C LEU A 71 13.47 20.31 -16.81
N PRO A 72 14.39 19.31 -16.81
CA PRO A 72 14.51 18.36 -15.71
C PRO A 72 14.72 19.07 -14.37
N ILE A 73 13.93 18.69 -13.37
CA ILE A 73 14.07 19.17 -11.99
C ILE A 73 14.70 18.03 -11.20
N ASP A 74 15.95 18.21 -10.80
CA ASP A 74 16.61 17.27 -9.88
C ASP A 74 16.06 17.41 -8.47
N CYS A 75 16.12 16.31 -7.71
CA CYS A 75 15.88 16.33 -6.26
C CYS A 75 16.71 17.43 -5.58
N ARG A 76 16.05 18.27 -4.78
CA ARG A 76 16.68 19.26 -3.91
C ARG A 76 16.34 18.96 -2.46
N ILE A 77 17.37 18.96 -1.64
CA ILE A 77 17.32 18.66 -0.21
C ILE A 77 18.04 19.79 0.54
N SER A 78 17.52 20.17 1.69
CA SER A 78 18.09 21.22 2.52
C SER A 78 19.50 20.83 2.98
N PRO A 79 20.33 21.81 3.38
CA PRO A 79 21.50 21.51 4.20
C PRO A 79 21.09 20.72 5.45
N TRP A 80 22.04 19.96 5.98
CA TRP A 80 21.91 19.30 7.27
C TRP A 80 21.72 20.31 8.40
N SER A 81 20.91 19.95 9.40
CA SER A 81 20.91 20.63 10.69
C SER A 81 22.29 20.56 11.35
N GLY A 82 22.49 21.39 12.38
CA GLY A 82 23.53 21.11 13.38
C GLY A 82 23.32 19.72 13.99
N TRP A 83 24.40 19.12 14.48
CA TRP A 83 24.32 17.90 15.29
C TRP A 83 23.58 18.20 16.60
N SER A 84 22.73 17.28 17.02
CA SER A 84 22.11 17.28 18.35
C SER A 84 23.17 17.13 19.45
N LYS A 85 22.75 17.26 20.71
CA LYS A 85 23.58 16.81 21.84
C LYS A 85 23.79 15.30 21.74
N CYS A 86 24.90 14.82 22.29
CA CYS A 86 25.13 13.39 22.45
C CYS A 86 24.11 12.82 23.45
N ASP A 87 23.32 11.83 23.04
CA ASP A 87 22.43 11.12 23.94
C ASP A 87 23.27 10.25 24.91
N PRO A 88 23.15 10.42 26.24
CA PRO A 88 23.93 9.68 27.22
C PRO A 88 23.80 8.16 27.13
N CYS A 89 22.63 7.67 26.75
CA CYS A 89 22.27 6.26 26.76
C CYS A 89 22.58 5.59 25.42
N LEU A 90 22.21 6.23 24.31
CA LEU A 90 22.48 5.71 22.96
C LEU A 90 23.94 5.92 22.53
N LYS A 91 24.67 6.85 23.18
CA LYS A 91 26.05 7.25 22.82
C LYS A 91 26.15 7.72 21.35
N GLN A 92 25.09 8.40 20.92
CA GLN A 92 24.86 8.83 19.55
C GLN A 92 24.36 10.27 19.53
N MET A 93 24.71 10.98 18.47
CA MET A 93 24.15 12.28 18.12
C MET A 93 23.58 12.22 16.72
N PHE A 94 22.53 13.00 16.49
CA PHE A 94 21.68 12.91 15.32
C PHE A 94 21.66 14.25 14.60
N ARG A 95 21.29 14.21 13.32
CA ARG A 95 20.95 15.40 12.54
C ARG A 95 19.95 15.03 11.47
N SER A 96 19.24 16.02 10.98
CA SER A 96 18.23 15.81 9.93
C SER A 96 18.27 16.89 8.86
N ARG A 97 17.57 16.63 7.77
CA ARG A 97 17.33 17.58 6.68
C ARG A 97 15.93 17.35 6.10
N SER A 98 15.53 18.23 5.18
CA SER A 98 14.22 18.15 4.54
C SER A 98 14.33 18.14 3.03
N ILE A 99 13.44 17.42 2.37
CA ILE A 99 13.27 17.48 0.92
C ILE A 99 12.58 18.81 0.57
N GLU A 100 13.19 19.61 -0.29
CA GLU A 100 12.66 20.91 -0.74
C GLU A 100 11.91 20.77 -2.08
N ALA A 101 12.42 19.93 -2.97
CA ALA A 101 11.76 19.55 -4.21
C ALA A 101 12.10 18.11 -4.58
N PHE A 102 11.10 17.35 -5.03
CA PHE A 102 11.31 16.01 -5.57
C PHE A 102 11.77 16.05 -7.03
N GLY A 103 12.38 14.96 -7.50
CA GLY A 103 12.79 14.84 -8.90
C GLY A 103 11.59 14.86 -9.84
N GLN A 104 11.61 15.63 -10.92
CA GLN A 104 10.48 15.79 -11.85
C GLN A 104 10.98 16.02 -13.29
N PHE A 105 10.13 15.76 -14.28
CA PHE A 105 10.41 15.98 -15.71
C PHE A 105 11.72 15.33 -16.21
N GLY A 106 12.01 14.13 -15.73
CA GLY A 106 13.23 13.38 -16.08
C GLY A 106 14.45 13.67 -15.20
N GLY A 107 14.34 14.57 -14.22
CA GLY A 107 15.40 14.81 -13.23
C GLY A 107 15.54 13.66 -12.21
N ARG A 108 16.67 13.66 -11.49
CA ARG A 108 17.03 12.62 -10.51
C ARG A 108 16.05 12.55 -9.35
N LYS A 109 15.54 11.35 -9.07
CA LYS A 109 14.64 11.09 -7.93
C LYS A 109 15.35 11.28 -6.58
N CYS A 110 14.59 11.64 -5.54
CA CYS A 110 15.11 11.67 -4.18
C CYS A 110 15.26 10.24 -3.64
N ALA A 111 16.50 9.80 -3.40
CA ALA A 111 16.81 8.51 -2.78
C ALA A 111 17.69 8.66 -1.52
N ASP A 112 18.15 9.87 -1.21
CA ASP A 112 19.05 10.16 -0.09
C ASP A 112 18.32 10.15 1.26
N ALA A 113 19.02 9.74 2.32
CA ALA A 113 18.48 9.74 3.67
C ALA A 113 18.18 11.16 4.19
N VAL A 114 17.08 11.31 4.93
CA VAL A 114 16.64 12.56 5.59
C VAL A 114 17.13 12.67 7.05
N GLY A 115 17.62 11.57 7.62
CA GLY A 115 18.31 11.49 8.91
C GLY A 115 19.75 11.00 8.74
N ASP A 116 20.60 11.35 9.71
CA ASP A 116 21.98 10.87 9.83
C ASP A 116 22.39 10.82 11.31
N MET A 117 23.21 9.85 11.64
CA MET A 117 23.58 9.45 13.01
C MET A 117 25.09 9.28 13.09
N ARG A 118 25.68 9.70 14.22
CA ARG A 118 27.10 9.48 14.50
C ARG A 118 27.31 9.13 15.98
N GLN A 119 28.20 8.17 16.24
CA GLN A 119 28.66 7.86 17.59
C GLN A 119 29.33 9.06 18.27
N CYS A 120 29.20 9.16 19.58
CA CYS A 120 29.80 10.20 20.39
C CYS A 120 30.06 9.73 21.82
N GLU A 121 31.01 10.39 22.48
CA GLU A 121 31.25 10.20 23.91
C GLU A 121 30.34 11.17 24.68
N PRO A 122 29.44 10.68 25.55
CA PRO A 122 28.53 11.55 26.29
C PRO A 122 29.24 12.23 27.46
N THR A 123 28.85 13.47 27.74
CA THR A 123 29.35 14.25 28.89
C THR A 123 28.64 13.94 30.20
N GLU A 124 27.46 13.32 30.12
CA GLU A 124 26.61 12.95 31.25
C GLU A 124 26.48 11.42 31.29
N ALA A 125 26.31 10.86 32.48
CA ALA A 125 26.09 9.42 32.62
C ALA A 125 24.64 9.06 32.23
N CYS A 126 24.45 7.91 31.58
CA CYS A 126 23.11 7.38 31.37
C CYS A 126 22.55 6.84 32.70
N GLU A 127 21.52 7.50 33.23
CA GLU A 127 20.69 6.97 34.31
C GLU A 127 19.63 6.02 33.71
N ASP A 128 20.02 4.81 33.30
CA ASP A 128 19.06 3.77 32.94
C ASP A 128 18.84 2.83 34.14
N PRO A 129 17.68 2.89 34.83
CA PRO A 129 17.33 1.85 35.77
C PRO A 129 17.00 0.58 34.99
N GLU A 130 17.67 -0.53 35.30
CA GLU A 130 17.26 -1.83 34.75
C GLU A 130 15.77 -2.09 35.08
N ASP A 131 15.02 -2.56 34.09
CA ASP A 131 13.61 -2.93 34.25
C ASP A 131 13.47 -4.06 35.30
N ASP A 132 13.17 -3.69 36.55
CA ASP A 132 12.97 -4.66 37.63
C ASP A 132 11.69 -5.47 37.42
N CYS A 133 11.84 -6.76 37.08
CA CYS A 133 10.74 -7.72 37.01
C CYS A 133 10.15 -8.05 38.40
N GLY A 134 10.83 -7.71 39.49
CA GLY A 134 10.39 -7.95 40.86
C GLY A 134 10.25 -9.44 41.16
N ASN A 135 9.00 -9.90 41.37
CA ASN A 135 8.70 -11.31 41.64
C ASN A 135 8.51 -12.16 40.37
N ASP A 136 8.41 -11.52 39.21
CA ASP A 136 8.23 -12.19 37.91
C ASP A 136 9.56 -12.81 37.43
N PHE A 137 9.50 -13.67 36.41
CA PHE A 137 10.70 -14.21 35.78
C PHE A 137 11.20 -13.24 34.69
N ARG A 138 12.51 -13.08 34.57
CA ARG A 138 13.18 -12.28 33.54
C ARG A 138 13.75 -13.24 32.50
N CYS A 139 13.21 -13.18 31.28
CA CYS A 139 13.74 -13.86 30.10
C CYS A 139 15.10 -13.29 29.70
N ASP A 140 15.88 -14.01 28.88
CA ASP A 140 17.16 -13.53 28.37
C ASP A 140 17.00 -12.33 27.42
N THR A 141 15.89 -12.27 26.67
CA THR A 141 15.39 -11.07 25.96
C THR A 141 15.04 -9.88 26.85
N GLY A 142 15.11 -10.01 28.19
CA GLY A 142 14.72 -8.96 29.13
C GLY A 142 13.20 -8.80 29.34
N ARG A 143 12.37 -9.63 28.70
CA ARG A 143 10.92 -9.66 28.95
C ARG A 143 10.63 -10.19 30.36
N CYS A 144 9.71 -9.53 31.09
CA CYS A 144 9.21 -10.03 32.36
C CYS A 144 7.93 -10.87 32.16
N ILE A 145 7.94 -12.16 32.53
CA ILE A 145 6.79 -13.07 32.45
C ILE A 145 6.38 -13.65 33.81
N LYS A 146 5.12 -14.04 33.96
CA LYS A 146 4.65 -14.65 35.22
C LYS A 146 5.23 -16.05 35.39
N ARG A 147 5.80 -16.37 36.56
CA ARG A 147 6.38 -17.69 36.90
C ARG A 147 5.48 -18.91 36.63
N ARG A 148 4.17 -18.74 36.53
CA ARG A 148 3.21 -19.78 36.11
C ARG A 148 3.34 -20.22 34.64
N LEU A 149 4.18 -19.53 33.87
CA LEU A 149 4.43 -19.75 32.45
C LEU A 149 5.72 -20.54 32.21
N LEU A 150 6.57 -20.72 33.22
CA LEU A 150 7.78 -21.54 33.10
C LEU A 150 7.41 -23.02 32.93
N CYS A 151 8.15 -23.72 32.06
CA CYS A 151 7.99 -25.16 31.81
C CYS A 151 6.57 -25.57 31.40
N ASN A 152 5.93 -24.73 30.60
CA ASN A 152 4.59 -24.93 30.08
C ASN A 152 4.58 -25.47 28.64
N GLY A 153 5.72 -25.46 27.93
CA GLY A 153 5.85 -25.92 26.55
C GLY A 153 5.49 -24.87 25.48
N ASP A 154 5.10 -23.66 25.86
CA ASP A 154 4.94 -22.50 24.99
C ASP A 154 6.19 -21.58 25.09
N ASP A 155 6.54 -20.91 24.01
CA ASP A 155 7.55 -19.83 24.00
C ASP A 155 6.90 -18.51 24.48
N ASP A 156 6.70 -18.34 25.79
CA ASP A 156 6.14 -17.12 26.37
C ASP A 156 7.24 -16.01 26.49
N CYS A 157 8.53 -16.36 26.50
CA CYS A 157 9.64 -15.41 26.43
C CYS A 157 9.92 -14.84 25.01
N GLY A 158 9.77 -15.63 23.96
CA GLY A 158 10.13 -15.30 22.56
C GLY A 158 11.54 -15.76 22.14
N ASP A 159 12.25 -16.43 23.05
CA ASP A 159 13.61 -16.95 22.93
C ASP A 159 13.76 -18.38 23.52
N PHE A 160 12.67 -18.99 24.02
CA PHE A 160 12.62 -20.27 24.76
C PHE A 160 13.34 -20.31 26.14
N SER A 161 13.83 -19.19 26.67
CA SER A 161 14.54 -19.16 27.98
C SER A 161 13.66 -19.54 29.19
N ASP A 162 12.34 -19.58 29.01
CA ASP A 162 11.35 -20.10 29.96
C ASP A 162 11.21 -21.64 29.98
N GLU A 163 11.76 -22.33 28.98
CA GLU A 163 11.64 -23.77 28.78
C GLU A 163 12.99 -24.52 28.90
N ASP A 164 14.13 -23.82 28.94
CA ASP A 164 15.47 -24.42 29.01
C ASP A 164 15.78 -25.15 30.34
N ALA A 165 15.22 -24.69 31.45
CA ALA A 165 15.59 -25.12 32.81
C ALA A 165 14.56 -26.07 33.47
N CYS A 166 13.97 -26.96 32.68
CA CYS A 166 12.78 -27.71 33.07
C CYS A 166 13.04 -29.19 33.44
N GLU A 167 12.33 -29.67 34.48
CA GLU A 167 12.20 -31.10 34.75
C GLU A 167 11.30 -31.76 33.69
N SER A 168 11.47 -33.07 33.46
CA SER A 168 11.07 -33.78 32.22
C SER A 168 9.57 -33.95 31.92
N ASP A 169 8.69 -33.23 32.60
CA ASP A 169 7.22 -33.33 32.51
C ASP A 169 6.59 -31.92 32.37
N PRO A 170 6.69 -31.30 31.16
CA PRO A 170 6.10 -29.98 30.91
C PRO A 170 4.57 -30.05 31.03
N ARG A 171 3.94 -28.92 31.39
CA ARG A 171 2.49 -28.86 31.61
C ARG A 171 1.78 -28.03 30.54
N PRO A 172 1.60 -28.56 29.31
CA PRO A 172 1.00 -27.84 28.20
C PRO A 172 -0.40 -27.31 28.55
N PRO A 173 -0.67 -25.99 28.41
CA PRO A 173 -1.99 -25.42 28.64
C PRO A 173 -3.10 -26.07 27.81
N CYS A 174 -2.75 -26.64 26.65
CA CYS A 174 -3.67 -27.40 25.83
C CYS A 174 -3.87 -28.86 26.29
N GLY A 175 -2.91 -29.49 26.96
CA GLY A 175 -2.89 -30.95 27.12
C GLY A 175 -2.98 -31.64 25.76
N ASP A 176 -3.67 -32.78 25.68
CA ASP A 176 -3.87 -33.54 24.44
C ASP A 176 -4.81 -32.87 23.41
N ARG A 177 -5.25 -31.63 23.66
CA ARG A 177 -6.20 -30.93 22.79
C ARG A 177 -5.47 -30.32 21.59
N VAL A 178 -5.70 -30.89 20.41
CA VAL A 178 -5.27 -30.31 19.12
C VAL A 178 -5.63 -28.82 19.05
N ALA A 179 -4.62 -27.98 18.82
CA ALA A 179 -4.68 -26.54 18.72
C ALA A 179 -3.51 -26.04 17.85
N GLU A 180 -3.75 -25.90 16.55
CA GLU A 180 -2.72 -25.51 15.57
C GLU A 180 -2.43 -23.99 15.59
N GLU A 181 -1.25 -23.57 15.12
CA GLU A 181 -0.95 -22.16 14.90
C GLU A 181 -1.78 -21.60 13.74
N SER A 182 -2.20 -20.34 13.83
CA SER A 182 -3.04 -19.69 12.82
C SER A 182 -2.27 -18.57 12.14
N GLU A 183 -2.01 -18.71 10.83
CA GLU A 183 -1.40 -17.65 10.01
C GLU A 183 -2.26 -16.38 9.98
N MET A 184 -3.59 -16.53 10.00
CA MET A 184 -4.51 -15.42 10.21
C MET A 184 -4.29 -14.71 11.56
N ALA A 185 -4.10 -15.47 12.64
CA ALA A 185 -3.87 -14.89 13.96
C ALA A 185 -2.47 -14.27 14.10
N GLN A 186 -1.46 -14.84 13.46
CA GLN A 186 -0.12 -14.24 13.36
C GLN A 186 -0.18 -12.90 12.60
N THR A 187 -0.93 -12.86 11.49
CA THR A 187 -1.15 -11.65 10.66
C THR A 187 -2.06 -10.59 11.32
N ALA A 188 -2.74 -10.92 12.42
CA ALA A 188 -3.64 -10.00 13.12
C ALA A 188 -2.86 -8.83 13.76
N GLY A 189 -3.31 -7.60 13.54
CA GLY A 189 -2.70 -6.42 14.16
C GLY A 189 -1.53 -5.80 13.42
N TYR A 190 -1.12 -6.35 12.26
CA TYR A 190 0.01 -5.83 11.49
C TYR A 190 -0.04 -4.31 11.25
N GLY A 191 1.17 -3.73 11.20
CA GLY A 191 1.40 -2.31 10.96
C GLY A 191 0.96 -1.86 9.57
N VAL A 192 0.73 -0.56 9.42
CA VAL A 192 0.29 0.09 8.18
C VAL A 192 0.98 1.45 8.02
N ASN A 193 1.65 1.67 6.90
CA ASN A 193 2.19 2.97 6.52
C ASN A 193 1.23 3.68 5.53
N ILE A 194 0.78 4.88 5.88
CA ILE A 194 -0.09 5.76 5.08
C ILE A 194 0.42 6.07 3.66
N LEU A 195 1.72 5.95 3.40
CA LEU A 195 2.31 6.17 2.08
C LEU A 195 2.33 4.91 1.21
N GLY A 196 2.01 3.74 1.76
CA GLY A 196 1.92 2.46 1.02
C GLY A 196 3.14 1.54 1.13
N VAL A 197 4.15 1.92 1.93
CA VAL A 197 5.28 1.06 2.33
C VAL A 197 4.73 -0.11 3.14
N ASP A 198 5.11 -1.33 2.81
CA ASP A 198 4.82 -2.50 3.66
C ASP A 198 5.79 -2.49 4.85
N PRO A 199 5.31 -2.46 6.11
CA PRO A 199 6.20 -2.50 7.27
C PRO A 199 7.02 -3.79 7.34
N LEU A 200 8.23 -3.65 7.85
CA LEU A 200 9.25 -4.70 7.97
C LEU A 200 9.08 -5.55 9.25
N GLY A 201 8.28 -5.09 10.21
CA GLY A 201 8.04 -5.80 11.47
C GLY A 201 6.61 -5.62 12.00
N THR A 202 6.12 -6.63 12.72
CA THR A 202 4.90 -6.51 13.53
C THR A 202 5.24 -6.06 14.96
N PRO A 203 4.47 -5.11 15.53
CA PRO A 203 4.64 -4.72 16.93
C PRO A 203 4.08 -5.78 17.89
N PHE A 204 3.15 -6.64 17.45
CA PHE A 204 2.47 -7.62 18.31
C PHE A 204 3.19 -8.96 18.32
N ASP A 205 3.42 -9.48 19.53
CA ASP A 205 3.79 -10.88 19.70
C ASP A 205 2.53 -11.75 19.67
N ASN A 206 2.21 -12.29 18.50
CA ASN A 206 1.07 -13.19 18.32
C ASN A 206 1.44 -14.67 18.53
N LYS A 207 2.63 -14.97 19.06
CA LYS A 207 3.00 -16.32 19.55
C LYS A 207 2.77 -16.45 21.06
N TYR A 208 2.76 -15.34 21.79
CA TYR A 208 2.41 -15.29 23.20
C TYR A 208 0.96 -15.76 23.48
N TYR A 209 0.80 -16.86 24.22
CA TYR A 209 -0.50 -17.43 24.61
C TYR A 209 -0.85 -17.19 26.09
N ASN A 210 0.09 -16.70 26.92
CA ASN A 210 -0.15 -16.40 28.34
C ASN A 210 -0.59 -17.66 29.13
N GLY A 211 -0.09 -18.85 28.75
CA GLY A 211 -0.51 -20.12 29.34
C GLY A 211 -2.01 -20.43 29.21
N LEU A 212 -2.67 -19.98 28.14
CA LEU A 212 -4.09 -20.26 27.85
C LEU A 212 -4.23 -21.08 26.56
N CYS A 213 -5.19 -22.02 26.54
CA CYS A 213 -5.57 -22.77 25.35
C CYS A 213 -6.98 -22.39 24.87
N ASP A 214 -7.16 -21.11 24.53
CA ASP A 214 -8.35 -20.63 23.84
C ASP A 214 -8.32 -21.14 22.39
N ARG A 215 -9.30 -21.95 22.00
CA ARG A 215 -9.37 -22.53 20.65
C ARG A 215 -10.52 -21.95 19.85
N VAL A 216 -10.25 -21.63 18.60
CA VAL A 216 -11.24 -21.24 17.59
C VAL A 216 -11.25 -22.33 16.52
N ARG A 217 -12.45 -22.72 16.08
CA ARG A 217 -12.58 -23.74 15.03
C ARG A 217 -12.85 -23.06 13.69
N ASP A 218 -12.14 -23.47 12.66
CA ASP A 218 -12.52 -23.12 11.29
C ASP A 218 -13.71 -24.00 10.83
N GLY A 219 -14.64 -23.38 10.11
CA GLY A 219 -15.80 -24.06 9.55
C GLY A 219 -15.46 -24.99 8.39
N ASN A 220 -14.45 -24.65 7.59
CA ASN A 220 -14.12 -25.35 6.36
C ASN A 220 -13.22 -26.56 6.60
N THR A 221 -12.00 -26.33 7.08
CA THR A 221 -11.00 -27.36 7.41
C THR A 221 -11.43 -28.23 8.59
N ARG A 222 -12.31 -27.70 9.46
CA ARG A 222 -12.74 -28.27 10.76
C ARG A 222 -11.63 -28.30 11.81
N THR A 223 -10.45 -27.77 11.49
CA THR A 223 -9.27 -27.62 12.35
C THR A 223 -9.57 -26.71 13.54
N TYR A 224 -8.93 -26.99 14.67
CA TYR A 224 -8.92 -26.11 15.83
C TYR A 224 -7.61 -25.34 15.87
N TYR A 225 -7.71 -24.03 15.74
CA TYR A 225 -6.59 -23.10 15.86
C TYR A 225 -6.52 -22.51 17.27
N ARG A 226 -5.31 -22.26 17.76
CA ARG A 226 -5.08 -21.56 19.03
C ARG A 226 -5.18 -20.05 18.81
N ARG A 227 -5.89 -19.36 19.71
CA ARG A 227 -6.05 -17.89 19.67
C ARG A 227 -4.95 -17.23 20.51
N PRO A 228 -4.08 -16.38 19.93
CA PRO A 228 -3.06 -15.63 20.67
C PRO A 228 -3.66 -14.68 21.69
N TRP A 229 -2.92 -14.39 22.77
CA TRP A 229 -3.38 -13.51 23.85
C TRP A 229 -3.79 -12.11 23.36
N ASN A 230 -3.06 -11.57 22.39
CA ASN A 230 -3.31 -10.25 21.80
C ASN A 230 -4.58 -10.16 20.96
N VAL A 231 -5.11 -11.29 20.48
CA VAL A 231 -6.28 -11.36 19.60
C VAL A 231 -7.52 -11.67 20.45
N VAL A 232 -8.35 -10.66 20.71
CA VAL A 232 -9.57 -10.81 21.53
C VAL A 232 -10.64 -11.61 20.79
N LEU A 233 -10.86 -11.28 19.52
CA LEU A 233 -11.74 -12.02 18.63
C LEU A 233 -10.93 -12.49 17.44
N LEU A 234 -11.01 -13.78 17.15
CA LEU A 234 -10.64 -14.40 15.88
C LEU A 234 -11.86 -15.20 15.44
N ALA A 235 -12.37 -14.93 14.24
CA ALA A 235 -13.54 -15.62 13.71
C ALA A 235 -13.29 -15.99 12.25
N TYR A 236 -13.20 -17.29 11.99
CA TYR A 236 -13.17 -17.87 10.65
C TYR A 236 -14.58 -17.76 10.05
N GLU A 237 -14.69 -16.98 8.98
CA GLU A 237 -15.94 -16.63 8.31
C GLU A 237 -15.63 -16.42 6.82
N THR A 238 -15.52 -17.52 6.08
CA THR A 238 -15.21 -17.46 4.65
C THR A 238 -16.34 -16.82 3.87
N LYS A 239 -16.05 -15.69 3.25
CA LYS A 239 -16.98 -14.87 2.45
C LYS A 239 -16.25 -14.43 1.20
N ALA A 240 -16.61 -15.03 0.07
CA ALA A 240 -16.12 -14.63 -1.24
C ALA A 240 -17.18 -13.82 -1.99
N ASP A 241 -16.73 -12.86 -2.80
CA ASP A 241 -17.59 -12.26 -3.82
C ASP A 241 -18.07 -13.34 -4.80
N LYS A 242 -19.39 -13.44 -5.01
CA LYS A 242 -19.97 -14.44 -5.93
C LYS A 242 -19.49 -14.26 -7.38
N ASN A 243 -19.35 -13.02 -7.83
CA ASN A 243 -18.87 -12.69 -9.17
C ASN A 243 -17.76 -11.65 -9.05
N PHE A 244 -16.82 -11.65 -9.98
CA PHE A 244 -15.84 -10.57 -10.08
C PHE A 244 -16.51 -9.23 -10.38
N LYS A 245 -16.18 -8.20 -9.59
CA LYS A 245 -16.57 -6.82 -9.86
C LYS A 245 -15.68 -6.33 -11.00
N SER A 246 -16.27 -5.92 -12.12
CA SER A 246 -15.53 -5.27 -13.21
C SER A 246 -16.00 -3.84 -13.45
N LYS A 247 -15.04 -2.94 -13.64
CA LYS A 247 -15.21 -1.52 -13.99
C LYS A 247 -14.33 -1.23 -15.20
N TYR A 248 -14.72 -0.31 -16.06
CA TYR A 248 -13.87 0.15 -17.15
C TYR A 248 -13.62 1.65 -17.07
N TYR A 249 -12.47 2.05 -17.61
CA TYR A 249 -12.00 3.43 -17.59
C TYR A 249 -11.36 3.79 -18.92
N GLU A 250 -11.61 5.00 -19.42
CA GLU A 250 -10.99 5.50 -20.67
C GLU A 250 -9.65 6.19 -20.44
N GLY A 251 -9.26 6.43 -19.19
CA GLY A 251 -7.99 7.06 -18.84
C GLY A 251 -7.31 6.38 -17.66
N GLN A 252 -6.00 6.15 -17.78
CA GLN A 252 -5.15 5.49 -16.78
C GLN A 252 -5.27 6.12 -15.38
N ILE A 253 -5.44 7.44 -15.32
CA ILE A 253 -5.55 8.19 -14.07
C ILE A 253 -6.82 7.86 -13.28
N GLN A 254 -7.90 7.45 -13.95
CA GLN A 254 -9.14 7.05 -13.28
C GLN A 254 -8.96 5.70 -12.59
N VAL A 255 -8.32 4.73 -13.27
CA VAL A 255 -7.94 3.43 -12.70
C VAL A 255 -7.01 3.61 -11.51
N PHE A 256 -5.95 4.40 -11.71
CA PHE A 256 -4.94 4.67 -10.67
C PHE A 256 -5.60 5.34 -9.45
N LYS A 257 -6.45 6.35 -9.64
CA LYS A 257 -7.21 6.96 -8.55
C LYS A 257 -8.12 5.95 -7.85
N SER A 258 -8.81 5.06 -8.57
CA SER A 258 -9.63 4.00 -7.96
C SER A 258 -8.79 3.08 -7.07
N ILE A 259 -7.65 2.59 -7.54
CA ILE A 259 -6.77 1.66 -6.79
C ILE A 259 -6.21 2.34 -5.54
N ILE A 260 -5.75 3.59 -5.66
CA ILE A 260 -5.18 4.33 -4.53
C ILE A 260 -6.25 4.76 -3.53
N GLN A 261 -7.43 5.20 -3.98
CA GLN A 261 -8.55 5.53 -3.09
C GLN A 261 -9.08 4.30 -2.37
N GLU A 262 -9.16 3.13 -3.01
CA GLU A 262 -9.59 1.89 -2.35
C GLU A 262 -8.51 1.44 -1.33
N THR A 263 -7.23 1.45 -1.71
CA THR A 263 -6.09 1.09 -0.82
C THR A 263 -5.93 2.05 0.37
N LYS A 264 -6.17 3.35 0.16
CA LYS A 264 -6.01 4.40 1.18
C LYS A 264 -7.33 4.90 1.76
N SER A 265 -8.44 4.19 1.56
CA SER A 265 -9.79 4.64 1.96
C SER A 265 -9.94 5.01 3.45
N ASN A 266 -9.06 4.51 4.32
CA ASN A 266 -8.98 4.86 5.74
C ASN A 266 -8.22 6.16 6.05
N PHE A 267 -7.61 6.82 5.06
CA PHE A 267 -6.74 7.98 5.23
C PHE A 267 -7.08 9.07 4.22
N ASN A 268 -7.23 10.32 4.68
CA ASN A 268 -7.40 11.46 3.78
C ASN A 268 -6.03 11.94 3.23
N ALA A 269 -5.39 11.07 2.45
CA ALA A 269 -4.02 11.26 1.97
C ALA A 269 -3.98 11.73 0.51
N ASP A 270 -3.09 12.68 0.22
CA ASP A 270 -2.74 13.11 -1.14
C ASP A 270 -2.20 11.94 -2.00
N LEU A 271 -2.09 12.16 -3.32
CA LEU A 271 -1.57 11.21 -4.32
C LEU A 271 -0.05 10.99 -4.22
N THR A 272 0.41 10.60 -3.03
CA THR A 272 1.78 10.14 -2.73
C THR A 272 1.79 8.63 -2.54
N ILE A 273 2.73 7.94 -3.17
CA ILE A 273 3.06 6.54 -2.90
C ILE A 273 4.55 6.43 -2.64
N LYS A 274 4.92 5.82 -1.51
CA LYS A 274 6.27 5.36 -1.21
C LYS A 274 6.23 3.85 -1.04
N TYR A 275 7.21 3.14 -1.59
CA TYR A 275 7.30 1.68 -1.47
C TYR A 275 8.72 1.21 -1.10
N THR A 276 9.76 2.02 -1.36
CA THR A 276 11.11 1.75 -0.89
C THR A 276 11.30 2.46 0.45
N PRO A 277 11.58 1.75 1.56
CA PRO A 277 12.03 2.41 2.78
C PRO A 277 13.37 3.10 2.50
N PHE A 278 13.73 4.11 3.28
CA PHE A 278 15.12 4.58 3.25
C PHE A 278 16.06 3.42 3.61
N LYS A 279 17.26 3.44 3.04
CA LYS A 279 18.35 2.60 3.56
C LYS A 279 18.65 3.10 4.97
N ALA A 280 18.12 2.42 5.98
CA ALA A 280 18.65 2.52 7.33
C ALA A 280 20.13 2.13 7.23
N ASN A 281 21.01 2.97 7.80
CA ASN A 281 22.40 2.60 8.01
C ASN A 281 22.45 1.61 9.18
N VAL A 282 21.97 0.38 8.95
CA VAL A 282 22.16 -0.72 9.88
C VAL A 282 23.68 -0.90 10.04
N PRO A 283 24.24 -0.80 11.25
CA PRO A 283 25.64 -1.12 11.47
C PRO A 283 25.87 -2.57 11.05
N ILE A 284 26.72 -2.78 10.04
CA ILE A 284 27.13 -4.13 9.67
C ILE A 284 27.92 -4.68 10.85
N GLU A 285 27.33 -5.61 11.60
CA GLU A 285 28.07 -6.43 12.54
C GLU A 285 29.22 -7.11 11.79
N LYS A 286 30.42 -6.96 12.33
CA LYS A 286 31.63 -7.55 11.76
C LYS A 286 31.57 -9.05 11.99
N GLN A 287 31.09 -9.81 11.00
CA GLN A 287 31.33 -11.25 10.98
C GLN A 287 32.80 -11.51 10.66
N ASP A 288 33.45 -12.30 11.50
CA ASP A 288 34.88 -12.62 11.39
C ASP A 288 35.21 -13.36 10.08
N PRO A 289 36.28 -12.97 9.37
CA PRO A 289 36.55 -13.46 8.02
C PRO A 289 37.33 -14.78 7.99
N GLU A 290 36.86 -15.83 8.67
CA GLU A 290 37.61 -17.11 8.70
C GLU A 290 36.74 -18.40 8.81
N ALA A 291 35.83 -18.61 7.85
CA ALA A 291 35.15 -19.90 7.67
C ALA A 291 34.71 -20.18 6.21
N SER A 292 35.64 -20.16 5.25
CA SER A 292 35.35 -20.60 3.88
C SER A 292 35.39 -22.13 3.73
N ASN A 293 34.47 -22.67 2.91
CA ASN A 293 34.42 -24.03 2.37
C ASN A 293 33.92 -25.17 3.29
N LYS A 294 32.59 -25.36 3.27
CA LYS A 294 31.95 -26.68 3.05
C LYS A 294 30.48 -26.49 2.69
N GLU A 295 30.17 -26.52 1.40
CA GLU A 295 28.79 -26.72 0.95
C GLU A 295 28.36 -28.16 1.26
N ASN A 296 27.20 -28.33 1.90
CA ASN A 296 26.51 -29.61 1.94
C ASN A 296 24.99 -29.37 1.89
N PRO A 297 24.27 -29.81 0.85
CA PRO A 297 22.90 -29.37 0.59
C PRO A 297 21.86 -30.21 1.36
N GLN A 298 21.76 -30.02 2.69
CA GLN A 298 20.71 -30.63 3.52
C GLN A 298 20.54 -29.91 4.88
N ASN A 299 19.75 -28.82 4.91
CA ASN A 299 18.86 -28.43 6.02
C ASN A 299 18.12 -27.10 5.72
N PRO A 300 16.79 -27.10 5.53
CA PRO A 300 16.01 -25.88 5.32
C PRO A 300 15.51 -25.31 6.65
N SER A 301 16.40 -24.77 7.49
CA SER A 301 16.03 -24.23 8.81
C SER A 301 16.92 -23.06 9.25
N SER A 302 16.49 -21.82 8.95
CA SER A 302 16.84 -20.57 9.65
C SER A 302 16.46 -19.29 8.88
N ALA A 303 15.93 -19.40 7.66
CA ALA A 303 15.25 -18.27 7.00
C ALA A 303 13.90 -17.98 7.71
N LYS A 304 13.94 -17.32 8.88
CA LYS A 304 12.74 -16.73 9.53
C LYS A 304 12.06 -15.83 8.50
N GLY A 305 10.83 -16.18 8.15
CA GLY A 305 10.17 -15.66 6.95
C GLY A 305 9.77 -14.19 7.07
N ASP A 306 10.45 -13.32 6.32
CA ASP A 306 10.01 -11.94 6.08
C ASP A 306 8.79 -11.97 5.14
N PHE A 307 7.59 -12.12 5.72
CA PHE A 307 6.32 -12.30 5.00
C PHE A 307 5.90 -11.03 4.25
N ARG A 308 6.39 -10.88 3.01
CA ARG A 308 5.97 -9.79 2.11
C ARG A 308 4.61 -10.10 1.48
N PHE A 309 3.57 -9.45 2.01
CA PHE A 309 2.16 -9.60 1.59
C PHE A 309 1.82 -9.08 0.18
N THR A 310 2.74 -8.42 -0.52
CA THR A 310 2.53 -7.96 -1.91
C THR A 310 3.82 -8.05 -2.73
N TYR A 311 3.71 -8.53 -3.96
CA TYR A 311 4.84 -8.75 -4.84
C TYR A 311 4.99 -7.60 -5.85
N SER A 312 6.17 -6.96 -5.88
CA SER A 312 6.59 -6.04 -6.94
C SER A 312 5.74 -4.78 -7.20
N LYS A 313 5.06 -4.22 -6.18
CA LYS A 313 4.24 -2.98 -6.26
C LYS A 313 4.84 -1.88 -7.15
N THR A 314 6.14 -1.60 -6.97
CA THR A 314 6.93 -0.64 -7.74
C THR A 314 6.75 -0.78 -9.25
N ARG A 315 7.02 -1.98 -9.78
CA ARG A 315 7.03 -2.25 -11.22
C ARG A 315 5.61 -2.19 -11.77
N THR A 316 4.63 -2.67 -11.01
CA THR A 316 3.22 -2.64 -11.38
C THR A 316 2.68 -1.22 -11.53
N TYR A 317 2.97 -0.31 -10.59
CA TYR A 317 2.57 1.10 -10.70
C TYR A 317 3.29 1.83 -11.85
N GLN A 318 4.60 1.60 -12.01
CA GLN A 318 5.37 2.18 -13.13
C GLN A 318 4.84 1.69 -14.50
N LEU A 319 4.51 0.40 -14.62
CA LEU A 319 3.93 -0.17 -15.82
C LEU A 319 2.58 0.48 -16.14
N LEU A 320 1.66 0.57 -15.17
CA LEU A 320 0.36 1.22 -15.34
C LEU A 320 0.49 2.68 -15.79
N LEU A 321 1.40 3.45 -15.17
CA LEU A 321 1.64 4.85 -15.50
C LEU A 321 2.32 5.03 -16.88
N SER A 322 3.08 4.05 -17.35
CA SER A 322 3.71 4.08 -18.69
C SER A 322 2.69 4.16 -19.83
N TYR A 323 1.45 3.68 -19.62
CA TYR A 323 0.36 3.80 -20.59
C TYR A 323 -0.21 5.23 -20.71
N SER A 324 0.16 6.17 -19.81
CA SER A 324 -0.34 7.56 -19.86
C SER A 324 0.06 8.34 -21.13
N SER A 325 1.11 7.89 -21.84
CA SER A 325 1.57 8.50 -23.10
C SER A 325 0.94 7.86 -24.33
N LYS A 326 0.35 6.67 -24.21
CA LYS A 326 -0.24 5.92 -25.33
C LYS A 326 -1.68 6.40 -25.58
N GLN A 327 -2.08 6.42 -26.85
CA GLN A 327 -3.46 6.78 -27.24
C GLN A 327 -4.33 5.53 -27.37
N GLU A 328 -5.65 5.74 -27.39
CA GLU A 328 -6.65 4.72 -27.73
C GLU A 328 -6.58 3.43 -26.88
N LYS A 329 -6.34 3.58 -25.57
CA LYS A 329 -6.40 2.47 -24.60
C LYS A 329 -7.63 2.58 -23.71
N ILE A 330 -8.23 1.42 -23.41
CA ILE A 330 -9.28 1.24 -22.40
C ILE A 330 -8.71 0.34 -21.32
N PHE A 331 -9.00 0.64 -20.05
CA PHE A 331 -8.55 -0.14 -18.91
C PHE A 331 -9.75 -0.86 -18.30
N LEU A 332 -9.79 -2.18 -18.38
CA LEU A 332 -10.80 -3.02 -17.74
C LEU A 332 -10.22 -3.53 -16.41
N HIS A 333 -10.67 -2.94 -15.32
CA HIS A 333 -10.30 -3.25 -13.93
C HIS A 333 -11.21 -4.35 -13.40
N VAL A 334 -10.62 -5.43 -12.91
CA VAL A 334 -11.31 -6.63 -12.43
C VAL A 334 -10.85 -6.88 -11.00
N ARG A 335 -11.80 -6.99 -10.06
CA ARG A 335 -11.55 -7.21 -8.65
C ARG A 335 -12.47 -8.31 -8.09
N GLY A 336 -11.88 -9.27 -7.39
CA GLY A 336 -12.56 -10.23 -6.54
C GLY A 336 -11.96 -10.19 -5.13
N GLU A 337 -12.79 -10.40 -4.11
CA GLU A 337 -12.36 -10.42 -2.71
C GLU A 337 -12.76 -11.75 -2.07
N ILE A 338 -11.81 -12.40 -1.40
CA ILE A 338 -12.05 -13.55 -0.54
C ILE A 338 -11.67 -13.14 0.87
N GLN A 339 -12.65 -12.97 1.74
CA GLN A 339 -12.43 -12.94 3.18
C GLN A 339 -12.36 -14.38 3.69
N LEU A 340 -11.32 -14.72 4.47
CA LEU A 340 -11.23 -15.96 5.25
C LEU A 340 -11.84 -15.78 6.65
N GLY A 341 -11.71 -14.57 7.22
CA GLY A 341 -12.35 -14.24 8.49
C GLY A 341 -12.00 -12.85 9.00
N ARG A 342 -12.21 -12.63 10.30
CA ARG A 342 -12.05 -11.31 10.95
C ARG A 342 -11.36 -11.41 12.32
N PHE A 343 -10.70 -10.33 12.71
CA PHE A 343 -9.99 -10.21 13.97
C PHE A 343 -10.26 -8.88 14.69
N VAL A 344 -10.07 -8.88 16.02
CA VAL A 344 -10.05 -7.68 16.88
C VAL A 344 -8.92 -7.80 17.89
N MET A 345 -8.03 -6.80 17.91
CA MET A 345 -6.89 -6.75 18.83
C MET A 345 -7.29 -6.25 20.22
N ARG A 346 -6.55 -6.70 21.22
CA ARG A 346 -6.61 -6.22 22.61
C ARG A 346 -6.06 -4.80 22.69
N ASN A 347 -6.57 -4.00 23.64
CA ASN A 347 -6.18 -2.60 23.85
C ASN A 347 -5.51 -2.33 25.22
N ARG A 348 -5.41 -3.35 26.09
CA ARG A 348 -4.81 -3.26 27.43
C ARG A 348 -4.12 -4.57 27.78
N GLY A 349 -2.92 -4.50 28.35
CA GLY A 349 -2.11 -5.69 28.60
C GLY A 349 -1.76 -6.44 27.31
N VAL A 350 -1.52 -5.71 26.22
CA VAL A 350 -0.94 -6.27 25.00
C VAL A 350 0.50 -6.69 25.27
N VAL A 351 0.95 -7.75 24.59
CA VAL A 351 2.35 -8.19 24.61
C VAL A 351 2.96 -7.87 23.25
N LEU A 352 4.09 -7.17 23.29
CA LEU A 352 4.76 -6.65 22.10
C LEU A 352 6.02 -7.46 21.83
N THR A 353 6.46 -7.48 20.57
CA THR A 353 7.73 -8.10 20.19
C THR A 353 8.88 -7.38 20.90
N THR A 354 9.91 -8.13 21.28
CA THR A 354 11.13 -7.59 21.92
C THR A 354 11.77 -6.54 21.02
N ALA A 355 11.98 -6.88 19.74
CA ALA A 355 12.46 -5.95 18.71
C ALA A 355 11.68 -4.61 18.65
N PHE A 356 10.35 -4.61 18.80
CA PHE A 356 9.57 -3.36 18.86
C PHE A 356 9.84 -2.58 20.15
N LEU A 357 9.90 -3.26 21.30
CA LEU A 357 10.20 -2.62 22.58
C LEU A 357 11.61 -2.02 22.59
N ASP A 358 12.59 -2.74 22.05
CA ASP A 358 13.99 -2.30 21.92
C ASP A 358 14.07 -1.10 20.96
N SER A 359 13.40 -1.17 19.81
CA SER A 359 13.29 -0.02 18.89
C SER A 359 12.63 1.20 19.53
N VAL A 360 11.72 1.03 20.50
CA VAL A 360 11.14 2.14 21.29
C VAL A 360 12.10 2.63 22.39
N LYS A 361 12.91 1.75 22.98
CA LYS A 361 13.99 2.12 23.91
C LYS A 361 15.08 2.93 23.20
N ASP A 362 15.42 2.54 21.97
CA ASP A 362 16.43 3.19 21.12
C ASP A 362 16.00 4.54 20.51
N LEU A 363 14.70 4.89 20.53
CA LEU A 363 14.26 6.21 20.10
C LEU A 363 14.80 7.31 21.05
N PRO A 364 15.49 8.35 20.55
CA PRO A 364 15.98 9.43 21.40
C PRO A 364 14.83 10.20 22.05
N THR A 365 15.05 10.69 23.27
CA THR A 365 14.03 11.42 24.06
C THR A 365 13.74 12.80 23.48
N THR A 366 14.75 13.42 22.84
CA THR A 366 14.59 14.59 21.99
C THR A 366 14.05 14.21 20.61
N TYR A 367 13.28 15.10 19.99
CA TYR A 367 12.70 14.85 18.68
C TYR A 367 13.76 14.91 17.57
N GLU A 368 14.22 13.74 17.11
CA GLU A 368 15.17 13.60 16.01
C GLU A 368 14.47 12.98 14.78
N LYS A 369 14.08 13.84 13.83
CA LYS A 369 13.27 13.48 12.63
C LYS A 369 13.73 12.18 11.93
N GLY A 370 15.05 11.95 11.85
CA GLY A 370 15.64 10.77 11.21
C GLY A 370 15.20 9.44 11.84
N GLU A 371 15.47 9.27 13.12
CA GLU A 371 15.22 8.02 13.85
C GLU A 371 13.72 7.71 13.95
N TYR A 372 12.92 8.75 14.22
CA TYR A 372 11.46 8.62 14.26
C TYR A 372 10.88 8.25 12.88
N PHE A 373 11.45 8.74 11.77
CA PHE A 373 11.03 8.32 10.42
C PHE A 373 11.44 6.88 10.11
N ALA A 374 12.63 6.43 10.54
CA ALA A 374 13.05 5.05 10.40
C ALA A 374 12.09 4.09 11.15
N PHE A 375 11.70 4.43 12.38
CA PHE A 375 10.72 3.68 13.16
C PHE A 375 9.36 3.56 12.44
N LEU A 376 8.85 4.65 11.86
CA LEU A 376 7.58 4.67 11.10
C LEU A 376 7.65 3.90 9.76
N GLU A 377 8.85 3.63 9.23
CA GLU A 377 9.05 2.78 8.06
C GLU A 377 9.21 1.30 8.44
N THR A 378 9.82 0.99 9.59
CA THR A 378 9.93 -0.38 10.11
C THR A 378 8.59 -0.94 10.59
N TYR A 379 7.83 -0.21 11.41
CA TYR A 379 6.59 -0.71 12.05
C TYR A 379 5.31 -0.10 11.47
N GLY A 380 5.44 0.88 10.57
CA GLY A 380 4.31 1.64 10.04
C GLY A 380 3.88 2.79 10.95
N THR A 381 3.03 3.64 10.40
CA THR A 381 2.45 4.81 11.09
C THR A 381 1.27 4.48 12.01
N HIS A 382 0.60 3.37 11.72
CA HIS A 382 -0.61 2.90 12.38
C HIS A 382 -0.53 1.39 12.53
N TYR A 383 -1.36 0.81 13.40
CA TYR A 383 -1.58 -0.63 13.47
C TYR A 383 -3.06 -0.98 13.28
N SER A 384 -3.32 -2.21 12.87
CA SER A 384 -4.68 -2.70 12.60
C SER A 384 -5.39 -3.14 13.87
N LYS A 385 -6.18 -2.27 14.49
CA LYS A 385 -6.93 -2.58 15.72
C LYS A 385 -8.02 -3.64 15.53
N SER A 386 -8.59 -3.72 14.33
CA SER A 386 -9.54 -4.77 13.92
C SER A 386 -9.64 -4.80 12.41
N GLY A 387 -9.91 -5.96 11.81
CA GLY A 387 -10.07 -6.05 10.36
C GLY A 387 -10.54 -7.41 9.88
N SER A 388 -10.60 -7.56 8.56
CA SER A 388 -10.76 -8.84 7.88
C SER A 388 -9.46 -9.28 7.22
N LEU A 389 -9.25 -10.59 7.19
CA LEU A 389 -8.11 -11.27 6.58
C LEU A 389 -8.58 -12.14 5.41
N GLY A 390 -7.73 -12.31 4.42
CA GLY A 390 -7.97 -13.18 3.26
C GLY A 390 -7.10 -12.77 2.08
N GLY A 391 -7.72 -12.51 0.92
CA GLY A 391 -7.01 -12.10 -0.30
C GLY A 391 -7.85 -11.21 -1.21
N ILE A 392 -7.16 -10.39 -2.02
CA ILE A 392 -7.77 -9.57 -3.07
C ILE A 392 -7.16 -9.95 -4.40
N TYR A 393 -8.01 -10.42 -5.32
CA TYR A 393 -7.66 -10.77 -6.69
C TYR A 393 -7.91 -9.56 -7.58
N GLU A 394 -6.86 -8.88 -8.03
CA GLU A 394 -7.00 -7.59 -8.71
C GLU A 394 -6.14 -7.51 -9.97
N LEU A 395 -6.76 -7.22 -11.11
CA LEU A 395 -6.17 -7.20 -12.43
C LEU A 395 -6.63 -5.96 -13.22
N ILE A 396 -5.78 -5.47 -14.10
CA ILE A 396 -6.12 -4.44 -15.09
C ILE A 396 -5.74 -4.95 -16.46
N TYR A 397 -6.74 -5.16 -17.32
CA TYR A 397 -6.55 -5.45 -18.73
C TYR A 397 -6.40 -4.14 -19.48
N VAL A 398 -5.30 -3.98 -20.20
CA VAL A 398 -5.08 -2.85 -21.10
C VAL A 398 -5.54 -3.27 -22.50
N LEU A 399 -6.64 -2.66 -22.96
CA LEU A 399 -7.31 -3.00 -24.20
C LEU A 399 -7.06 -1.94 -25.28
N ASN A 400 -6.93 -2.37 -26.52
CA ASN A 400 -6.72 -1.49 -27.67
C ASN A 400 -8.05 -1.06 -28.30
N LYS A 401 -8.46 0.20 -28.08
CA LYS A 401 -9.73 0.76 -28.57
C LYS A 401 -9.78 0.80 -30.11
N ALA A 402 -8.66 1.03 -30.78
CA ALA A 402 -8.60 1.03 -32.24
C ALA A 402 -8.81 -0.37 -32.82
N SER A 403 -8.09 -1.38 -32.31
CA SER A 403 -8.25 -2.79 -32.73
C SER A 403 -9.65 -3.31 -32.42
N MET A 404 -10.20 -2.98 -31.24
CA MET A 404 -11.58 -3.29 -30.87
C MET A 404 -12.59 -2.72 -31.87
N ASN A 405 -12.46 -1.44 -32.22
CA ASN A 405 -13.33 -0.80 -33.22
C ASN A 405 -13.18 -1.45 -34.62
N GLN A 406 -11.95 -1.74 -35.05
CA GLN A 406 -11.66 -2.34 -36.36
C GLN A 406 -12.21 -3.77 -36.49
N LYS A 407 -12.07 -4.59 -35.44
CA LYS A 407 -12.61 -5.96 -35.37
C LYS A 407 -14.10 -5.99 -34.97
N GLY A 408 -14.71 -4.84 -34.66
CA GLY A 408 -16.10 -4.73 -34.21
C GLY A 408 -16.36 -5.42 -32.86
N VAL A 409 -15.37 -5.50 -31.98
CA VAL A 409 -15.43 -6.15 -30.66
C VAL A 409 -15.84 -5.12 -29.60
N GLU A 410 -16.90 -5.40 -28.86
CA GLU A 410 -17.34 -4.53 -27.76
C GLU A 410 -16.71 -4.96 -26.42
N LEU A 411 -16.67 -4.05 -25.44
CA LEU A 411 -16.22 -4.36 -24.08
C LEU A 411 -16.99 -5.55 -23.46
N ARG A 412 -18.28 -5.69 -23.78
CA ARG A 412 -19.12 -6.81 -23.33
C ARG A 412 -18.70 -8.16 -23.91
N ASP A 413 -18.08 -8.16 -25.08
CA ASP A 413 -17.53 -9.38 -25.69
C ASP A 413 -16.22 -9.78 -24.97
N VAL A 414 -15.37 -8.80 -24.63
CA VAL A 414 -14.15 -9.00 -23.82
C VAL A 414 -14.50 -9.55 -22.43
N GLN A 415 -15.46 -8.94 -21.73
CA GLN A 415 -15.92 -9.40 -20.41
C GLN A 415 -16.51 -10.82 -20.46
N ARG A 416 -17.17 -11.20 -21.56
CA ARG A 416 -17.76 -12.53 -21.78
C ARG A 416 -16.70 -13.59 -22.06
N CYS A 417 -15.73 -13.26 -22.92
CA CYS A 417 -14.59 -14.11 -23.23
C CYS A 417 -13.76 -14.44 -21.98
N LEU A 418 -13.41 -13.41 -21.20
CA LEU A 418 -12.65 -13.56 -19.95
C LEU A 418 -13.47 -14.21 -18.81
N GLY A 419 -14.77 -14.46 -19.02
CA GLY A 419 -15.61 -15.28 -18.14
C GLY A 419 -15.94 -14.67 -16.79
N PHE A 420 -15.93 -13.34 -16.64
CA PHE A 420 -16.17 -12.68 -15.34
C PHE A 420 -17.58 -12.88 -14.74
N ASN A 421 -18.50 -13.49 -15.51
CA ASN A 421 -19.81 -13.97 -15.04
C ASN A 421 -19.74 -15.35 -14.35
N LEU A 422 -18.57 -15.82 -13.93
CA LEU A 422 -18.47 -17.02 -13.11
C LEU A 422 -19.18 -16.81 -11.77
N ASP A 423 -20.21 -17.63 -11.52
CA ASP A 423 -20.82 -17.78 -10.20
C ASP A 423 -19.87 -18.63 -9.34
N LEU A 424 -19.04 -17.94 -8.56
CA LEU A 424 -18.15 -18.48 -7.53
C LEU A 424 -18.96 -18.92 -6.30
N SER A 425 -19.98 -19.75 -6.51
CA SER A 425 -20.74 -20.41 -5.44
C SER A 425 -19.85 -21.46 -4.75
N LEU A 426 -18.99 -20.96 -3.87
CA LEU A 426 -17.90 -21.67 -3.23
C LEU A 426 -18.38 -22.64 -2.14
N ASP A 427 -18.83 -23.82 -2.56
CA ASP A 427 -18.78 -25.04 -1.75
C ASP A 427 -17.41 -25.69 -1.97
N VAL A 428 -16.41 -25.27 -1.18
CA VAL A 428 -14.94 -25.44 -1.41
C VAL A 428 -14.45 -26.91 -1.29
N VAL A 429 -15.35 -27.89 -1.36
CA VAL A 429 -15.07 -29.33 -1.20
C VAL A 429 -15.40 -30.14 -2.47
N HIS A 430 -16.08 -29.57 -3.46
CA HIS A 430 -16.43 -30.28 -4.70
C HIS A 430 -15.88 -29.58 -5.94
N GLU A 431 -15.46 -30.40 -6.94
CA GLU A 431 -14.92 -29.93 -8.22
C GLU A 431 -15.79 -28.83 -8.84
N ILE A 432 -15.25 -27.61 -8.95
CA ILE A 432 -15.89 -26.53 -9.72
C ILE A 432 -15.78 -26.89 -11.20
N LYS A 433 -16.74 -27.69 -11.70
CA LYS A 433 -16.97 -27.96 -13.12
C LYS A 433 -17.59 -26.76 -13.82
N GLY A 434 -16.95 -25.60 -13.67
CA GLY A 434 -17.18 -24.44 -14.52
C GLY A 434 -16.73 -24.77 -15.94
N LYS A 435 -17.69 -25.13 -16.81
CA LYS A 435 -17.43 -25.33 -18.25
C LYS A 435 -17.07 -23.98 -18.89
N PHE A 436 -15.80 -23.60 -18.83
CA PHE A 436 -15.25 -22.55 -19.68
C PHE A 436 -15.31 -23.01 -21.13
N ASN A 437 -16.29 -22.50 -21.88
CA ASN A 437 -16.40 -22.80 -23.29
C ASN A 437 -15.52 -21.81 -24.08
N SER A 438 -14.43 -22.31 -24.68
CA SER A 438 -13.48 -21.49 -25.45
C SER A 438 -14.12 -20.79 -26.65
N GLU A 439 -15.28 -21.29 -27.12
CA GLU A 439 -16.13 -20.66 -28.13
C GLU A 439 -16.55 -19.22 -27.77
N ASN A 440 -16.63 -18.87 -26.47
CA ASN A 440 -17.03 -17.54 -26.01
C ASN A 440 -16.02 -16.41 -26.33
N CYS A 441 -14.79 -16.77 -26.74
CA CYS A 441 -13.73 -15.83 -27.10
C CYS A 441 -13.63 -15.53 -28.61
N PHE A 442 -14.51 -16.12 -29.42
CA PHE A 442 -14.55 -15.89 -30.86
C PHE A 442 -15.79 -15.09 -31.24
N LYS A 443 -15.60 -13.88 -31.79
CA LYS A 443 -16.71 -13.10 -32.37
C LYS A 443 -16.85 -13.44 -33.84
N ARG A 444 -18.02 -13.95 -34.24
CA ARG A 444 -18.32 -14.31 -35.62
C ARG A 444 -19.20 -13.25 -36.26
N ASN A 445 -18.62 -12.45 -37.14
CA ASN A 445 -19.34 -11.57 -38.04
C ASN A 445 -19.59 -12.32 -39.38
N GLU A 446 -20.41 -11.77 -40.27
CA GLU A 446 -20.91 -12.48 -41.48
C GLU A 446 -19.83 -13.01 -42.43
N SER A 447 -18.57 -12.54 -42.32
CA SER A 447 -17.45 -12.99 -43.15
C SER A 447 -16.12 -13.26 -42.42
N ARG A 448 -16.04 -13.06 -41.09
CA ARG A 448 -14.80 -13.25 -40.30
C ARG A 448 -15.05 -13.79 -38.90
N ILE A 449 -14.10 -14.57 -38.40
CA ILE A 449 -14.01 -15.02 -37.01
C ILE A 449 -12.85 -14.26 -36.37
N GLU A 450 -13.16 -13.37 -35.44
CA GLU A 450 -12.18 -12.57 -34.70
C GLU A 450 -11.90 -13.22 -33.34
N ASN A 451 -10.62 -13.47 -33.04
CA ASN A 451 -10.20 -13.96 -31.72
C ASN A 451 -10.01 -12.76 -30.77
N ILE A 452 -10.72 -12.75 -29.65
CA ILE A 452 -10.65 -11.68 -28.65
C ILE A 452 -9.35 -11.77 -27.83
N MET A 453 -8.66 -12.91 -27.87
CA MET A 453 -7.42 -13.17 -27.14
C MET A 453 -6.14 -12.85 -27.93
N ASP A 454 -6.29 -12.20 -29.09
CA ASP A 454 -5.20 -11.81 -29.97
C ASP A 454 -4.39 -10.64 -29.37
N ASP A 455 -3.08 -10.63 -29.58
CA ASP A 455 -2.15 -9.68 -28.94
C ASP A 455 -2.36 -8.22 -29.40
N ASP A 456 -3.08 -8.02 -30.50
CA ASP A 456 -3.45 -6.69 -31.00
C ASP A 456 -4.64 -6.05 -30.25
N LEU A 457 -5.41 -6.85 -29.49
CA LEU A 457 -6.60 -6.41 -28.76
C LEU A 457 -6.35 -6.24 -27.26
N ILE A 458 -5.56 -7.12 -26.65
CA ILE A 458 -5.14 -7.03 -25.24
C ILE A 458 -3.63 -6.73 -25.20
N ASP A 459 -3.27 -5.44 -25.07
CA ASP A 459 -1.87 -4.98 -24.94
C ASP A 459 -1.17 -5.62 -23.74
N ASP A 460 -1.84 -5.65 -22.57
CA ASP A 460 -1.21 -5.94 -21.28
C ASP A 460 -2.21 -6.45 -20.22
N VAL A 461 -1.69 -7.15 -19.21
CA VAL A 461 -2.44 -7.61 -18.02
C VAL A 461 -1.62 -7.29 -16.78
N ILE A 462 -2.02 -6.24 -16.07
CA ILE A 462 -1.29 -5.71 -14.91
C ILE A 462 -1.91 -6.27 -13.62
N SER A 463 -1.12 -7.00 -12.83
CA SER A 463 -1.58 -7.65 -11.61
C SER A 463 -1.28 -6.86 -10.34
N PHE A 464 -2.32 -6.66 -9.52
CA PHE A 464 -2.30 -6.01 -8.20
C PHE A 464 -2.74 -6.98 -7.07
N ILE A 465 -2.64 -8.30 -7.31
CA ILE A 465 -3.08 -9.34 -6.38
C ILE A 465 -2.34 -9.22 -5.03
N ARG A 466 -3.10 -9.38 -3.95
CA ARG A 466 -2.62 -9.35 -2.56
C ARG A 466 -3.06 -10.60 -1.80
N GLY A 467 -2.16 -11.16 -1.00
CA GLY A 467 -2.33 -12.46 -0.35
C GLY A 467 -2.09 -13.64 -1.30
N GLY A 468 -1.88 -14.82 -0.72
CA GLY A 468 -1.52 -16.05 -1.41
C GLY A 468 -0.01 -16.28 -1.41
N THR A 469 0.41 -17.54 -1.55
CA THR A 469 1.83 -17.90 -1.37
C THR A 469 2.73 -17.34 -2.47
N ARG A 470 4.01 -17.12 -2.12
CA ARG A 470 5.06 -16.66 -3.06
C ARG A 470 5.17 -17.58 -4.29
N LYS A 471 4.94 -18.88 -4.13
CA LYS A 471 4.92 -19.86 -5.22
C LYS A 471 3.88 -19.47 -6.27
N TYR A 472 2.63 -19.28 -5.86
CA TYR A 472 1.55 -18.87 -6.76
C TYR A 472 1.85 -17.53 -7.45
N ALA A 473 2.30 -16.54 -6.68
CA ALA A 473 2.59 -15.22 -7.22
C ALA A 473 3.68 -15.23 -8.31
N THR A 474 4.73 -16.04 -8.13
CA THR A 474 5.76 -16.26 -9.15
C THR A 474 5.21 -16.99 -10.37
N GLU A 475 4.46 -18.09 -10.17
CA GLU A 475 3.86 -18.86 -11.28
C GLU A 475 2.92 -18.00 -12.13
N LEU A 476 2.10 -17.16 -11.50
CA LEU A 476 1.24 -16.21 -12.21
C LEU A 476 2.07 -15.12 -12.92
N HIS A 477 3.08 -14.56 -12.27
CA HIS A 477 3.95 -13.56 -12.90
C HIS A 477 4.63 -14.12 -14.17
N GLU A 478 5.14 -15.35 -14.11
CA GLU A 478 5.70 -16.04 -15.28
C GLU A 478 4.66 -16.26 -16.38
N LYS A 479 3.42 -16.66 -16.05
CA LYS A 479 2.36 -16.81 -17.04
C LYS A 479 2.08 -15.49 -17.75
N LEU A 480 1.93 -14.39 -17.02
CA LEU A 480 1.70 -13.06 -17.61
C LEU A 480 2.88 -12.62 -18.49
N LEU A 481 4.13 -12.86 -18.06
CA LEU A 481 5.32 -12.59 -18.88
C LEU A 481 5.40 -13.43 -20.16
N ARG A 482 4.86 -14.65 -20.15
CA ARG A 482 4.75 -15.53 -21.34
C ARG A 482 3.55 -15.16 -22.25
N GLY A 483 2.89 -14.02 -22.01
CA GLY A 483 1.75 -13.55 -22.81
C GLY A 483 0.42 -14.20 -22.43
N ALA A 484 0.27 -14.81 -21.25
CA ALA A 484 -1.02 -15.35 -20.82
C ALA A 484 -2.05 -14.21 -20.61
N ARG A 485 -2.88 -13.99 -21.62
CA ARG A 485 -3.96 -12.98 -21.60
C ARG A 485 -5.23 -13.48 -20.89
N MET A 486 -5.43 -14.78 -20.75
CA MET A 486 -6.51 -15.37 -19.93
C MET A 486 -5.95 -15.94 -18.65
N ILE A 487 -6.68 -15.73 -17.56
CA ILE A 487 -6.46 -16.40 -16.28
C ILE A 487 -7.55 -17.46 -16.14
N ASN A 488 -7.15 -18.70 -15.91
CA ASN A 488 -8.08 -19.82 -15.82
C ASN A 488 -8.70 -19.92 -14.41
N VAL A 489 -9.86 -20.58 -14.30
CA VAL A 489 -10.49 -20.90 -13.00
C VAL A 489 -9.51 -21.63 -12.09
N THR A 490 -8.72 -22.55 -12.65
CA THR A 490 -7.67 -23.28 -11.91
C THR A 490 -6.64 -22.34 -11.29
N ASP A 491 -6.30 -21.23 -11.95
CA ASP A 491 -5.36 -20.26 -11.42
C ASP A 491 -5.97 -19.43 -10.29
N PHE A 492 -7.27 -19.10 -10.37
CA PHE A 492 -7.98 -18.46 -9.26
C PHE A 492 -8.17 -19.41 -8.07
N VAL A 493 -8.49 -20.69 -8.31
CA VAL A 493 -8.66 -21.69 -7.26
C VAL A 493 -7.33 -21.98 -6.55
N ASN A 494 -6.24 -22.15 -7.30
CA ASN A 494 -4.90 -22.36 -6.72
C ASN A 494 -4.42 -21.16 -5.89
N TRP A 495 -4.80 -19.94 -6.29
CA TRP A 495 -4.59 -18.75 -5.46
C TRP A 495 -5.42 -18.80 -4.18
N ALA A 496 -6.72 -19.03 -4.32
CA ALA A 496 -7.69 -19.02 -3.23
C ALA A 496 -7.37 -20.06 -2.14
N THR A 497 -6.93 -21.26 -2.52
CA THR A 497 -6.47 -22.29 -1.56
C THR A 497 -5.18 -21.87 -0.85
N SER A 498 -4.28 -21.16 -1.54
CA SER A 498 -3.04 -20.65 -0.94
C SER A 498 -3.21 -19.45 0.01
N LEU A 499 -4.44 -18.94 0.17
CA LEU A 499 -4.72 -17.83 1.10
C LEU A 499 -4.69 -18.27 2.57
N ASP A 500 -4.87 -19.55 2.88
CA ASP A 500 -4.82 -20.06 4.25
C ASP A 500 -3.38 -20.02 4.80
N ASP A 501 -2.41 -20.39 3.96
CA ASP A 501 -0.96 -20.31 4.25
C ASP A 501 -0.39 -18.88 4.26
N ALA A 502 -1.06 -17.94 3.58
CA ALA A 502 -0.54 -16.59 3.32
C ALA A 502 -1.65 -15.53 3.22
N PRO A 503 -2.44 -15.31 4.27
CA PRO A 503 -3.49 -14.31 4.29
C PRO A 503 -2.90 -12.89 4.33
N VAL A 504 -3.65 -11.92 3.81
CA VAL A 504 -3.37 -10.49 3.95
C VAL A 504 -4.57 -9.77 4.58
N ILE A 505 -4.33 -8.64 5.25
CA ILE A 505 -5.41 -7.77 5.72
C ILE A 505 -6.07 -7.10 4.51
N ILE A 506 -7.35 -7.40 4.29
CA ILE A 506 -8.15 -6.92 3.15
C ILE A 506 -8.96 -5.65 3.49
N ASN A 507 -9.40 -5.54 4.74
CA ASN A 507 -10.01 -4.34 5.30
C ASN A 507 -9.62 -4.20 6.78
N GLN A 508 -9.58 -2.97 7.28
CA GLN A 508 -9.06 -2.67 8.62
C GLN A 508 -9.60 -1.37 9.20
N LYS A 509 -9.63 -1.29 10.52
CA LYS A 509 -9.73 -0.08 11.33
C LYS A 509 -8.42 0.12 12.06
N LEU A 510 -7.96 1.35 12.11
CA LEU A 510 -6.60 1.69 12.49
C LEU A 510 -6.56 2.47 13.80
N SER A 511 -5.45 2.32 14.51
CA SER A 511 -5.01 3.20 15.61
C SER A 511 -3.58 3.68 15.32
N PRO A 512 -3.18 4.89 15.74
CA PRO A 512 -1.79 5.35 15.61
C PRO A 512 -0.80 4.43 16.32
N ILE A 513 0.40 4.25 15.75
CA ILE A 513 1.39 3.30 16.30
C ILE A 513 1.86 3.69 17.71
N TYR A 514 1.86 4.98 18.03
CA TYR A 514 2.27 5.50 19.35
C TYR A 514 1.36 5.04 20.50
N GLU A 515 0.12 4.62 20.23
CA GLU A 515 -0.75 4.07 21.28
C GLU A 515 -0.14 2.82 21.94
N LEU A 516 0.64 2.04 21.17
CA LEU A 516 1.27 0.80 21.64
C LEU A 516 2.47 1.02 22.58
N VAL A 517 3.10 2.20 22.58
CA VAL A 517 4.26 2.48 23.45
C VAL A 517 3.86 2.25 24.93
N PRO A 518 4.46 1.28 25.66
CA PRO A 518 4.08 1.00 27.04
C PRO A 518 4.43 2.15 27.97
N VAL A 519 3.51 2.49 28.88
CA VAL A 519 3.71 3.57 29.88
C VAL A 519 4.84 3.26 30.88
N LYS A 520 5.27 1.99 30.97
CA LYS A 520 6.39 1.56 31.82
C LYS A 520 7.77 1.93 31.26
N ILE A 521 7.90 2.13 29.95
CA ILE A 521 9.20 2.48 29.35
C ILE A 521 9.60 3.88 29.80
N LYS A 522 10.89 4.08 30.08
CA LYS A 522 11.49 5.38 30.37
C LYS A 522 11.13 6.41 29.29
N ASP A 523 10.73 7.60 29.72
CA ASP A 523 10.31 8.72 28.86
C ASP A 523 9.16 8.42 27.88
N ALA A 524 8.34 7.38 28.15
CA ALA A 524 7.25 6.95 27.25
C ALA A 524 6.27 8.07 26.85
N HIS A 525 6.03 9.08 27.69
CA HIS A 525 5.17 10.21 27.33
C HIS A 525 5.82 11.10 26.27
N SER A 526 7.10 11.47 26.45
CA SER A 526 7.90 12.24 25.50
C SER A 526 8.03 11.50 24.17
N LYS A 527 8.37 10.20 24.21
CA LYS A 527 8.47 9.35 23.01
C LYS A 527 7.15 9.23 22.25
N LYS A 528 6.01 9.18 22.97
CA LYS A 528 4.67 9.23 22.34
C LYS A 528 4.40 10.56 21.62
N GLN A 529 4.65 11.68 22.29
CA GLN A 529 4.45 13.01 21.70
C GLN A 529 5.35 13.22 20.48
N ASN A 530 6.60 12.74 20.54
CA ASN A 530 7.54 12.77 19.42
C ASN A 530 7.08 11.88 18.25
N LEU A 531 6.53 10.67 18.50
CA LEU A 531 5.95 9.81 17.46
C LEU A 531 4.68 10.41 16.83
N GLU A 532 3.83 11.04 17.62
CA GLU A 532 2.64 11.75 17.13
C GLU A 532 3.03 12.87 16.16
N ARG A 533 3.95 13.74 16.59
CA ARG A 533 4.58 14.75 15.71
C ARG A 533 5.27 14.12 14.49
N ALA A 534 5.97 13.01 14.67
CA ALA A 534 6.67 12.34 13.57
C ALA A 534 5.72 11.92 12.45
N ILE A 535 4.50 11.50 12.77
CA ILE A 535 3.49 11.12 11.76
C ILE A 535 3.06 12.36 10.95
N GLU A 536 2.86 13.52 11.59
CA GLU A 536 2.54 14.78 10.91
C GLU A 536 3.70 15.28 10.02
N ASP A 537 4.92 15.28 10.58
CA ASP A 537 6.14 15.63 9.85
C ASP A 537 6.40 14.65 8.69
N TYR A 538 6.05 13.37 8.81
CA TYR A 538 6.16 12.36 7.74
C TYR A 538 5.17 12.61 6.59
N ILE A 539 3.92 12.97 6.90
CA ILE A 539 2.90 13.33 5.90
C ILE A 539 3.29 14.60 5.14
N SER A 540 3.77 15.61 5.86
CA SER A 540 4.18 16.89 5.26
C SER A 540 5.50 16.76 4.48
N GLU A 541 6.40 15.88 4.91
CA GLU A 541 7.66 15.63 4.21
C GLU A 541 7.43 15.00 2.83
N PHE A 542 6.62 13.94 2.79
CA PHE A 542 6.27 13.19 1.58
C PHE A 542 4.95 13.68 0.98
N ASN A 543 4.86 14.99 0.77
CA ASN A 543 3.68 15.63 0.21
C ASN A 543 3.84 16.02 -1.26
N VAL A 544 2.80 15.78 -2.07
CA VAL A 544 2.76 16.13 -3.49
C VAL A 544 2.88 17.64 -3.75
N ARG A 545 2.61 18.50 -2.76
CA ARG A 545 2.83 19.97 -2.82
C ARG A 545 4.29 20.38 -3.00
N LYS A 546 5.25 19.46 -2.79
CA LYS A 546 6.68 19.68 -3.10
C LYS A 546 7.05 19.35 -4.56
N CYS A 547 6.07 18.94 -5.37
CA CYS A 547 6.17 18.85 -6.82
C CYS A 547 5.79 20.19 -7.48
N GLN A 548 6.31 20.44 -8.68
CA GLN A 548 5.75 21.47 -9.56
C GLN A 548 4.42 21.00 -10.18
N PRO A 549 3.46 21.91 -10.43
CA PRO A 549 2.21 21.57 -11.08
C PRO A 549 2.44 21.12 -12.54
N CYS A 550 1.60 20.20 -13.01
CA CYS A 550 1.54 19.82 -14.42
C CYS A 550 0.77 20.87 -15.21
N GLN A 551 1.09 21.03 -16.49
CA GLN A 551 0.37 21.94 -17.39
C GLN A 551 -0.99 21.35 -17.79
N ASN A 552 -1.84 22.20 -18.38
CA ASN A 552 -3.07 21.79 -19.07
C ASN A 552 -4.02 20.87 -18.26
N GLY A 553 -4.07 21.03 -16.93
CA GLY A 553 -4.93 20.23 -16.05
C GLY A 553 -4.40 18.82 -15.74
N GLY A 554 -3.12 18.54 -15.98
CA GLY A 554 -2.49 17.29 -15.56
C GLY A 554 -2.56 17.07 -14.04
N THR A 555 -2.85 15.84 -13.63
CA THR A 555 -2.78 15.46 -12.21
C THR A 555 -1.34 15.09 -11.85
N VAL A 556 -0.76 15.75 -10.85
CA VAL A 556 0.55 15.40 -10.29
C VAL A 556 0.43 14.24 -9.29
N ILE A 557 1.39 13.32 -9.33
CA ILE A 557 1.51 12.14 -8.49
C ILE A 557 2.94 12.08 -7.96
N LEU A 558 3.12 11.89 -6.65
CA LEU A 558 4.44 11.62 -6.07
C LEU A 558 4.62 10.10 -5.92
N LEU A 559 5.60 9.53 -6.63
CA LEU A 559 5.92 8.11 -6.62
C LEU A 559 7.40 7.92 -6.26
N ASP A 560 7.68 7.40 -5.05
CA ASP A 560 9.02 6.96 -4.60
C ASP A 560 10.13 8.01 -4.80
N GLY A 561 9.84 9.24 -4.39
CA GLY A 561 10.78 10.37 -4.50
C GLY A 561 10.84 11.03 -5.88
N GLN A 562 9.92 10.69 -6.79
CA GLN A 562 9.79 11.30 -8.12
C GLN A 562 8.35 11.78 -8.38
N CYS A 563 8.20 13.00 -8.88
CA CYS A 563 6.93 13.56 -9.32
C CYS A 563 6.65 13.20 -10.78
N LEU A 564 5.47 12.67 -11.03
CA LEU A 564 4.98 12.26 -12.35
C LEU A 564 3.69 13.01 -12.68
N CYS A 565 3.53 13.38 -13.95
CA CYS A 565 2.31 14.00 -14.45
C CYS A 565 1.45 12.98 -15.19
N SER A 566 0.16 12.92 -14.84
CA SER A 566 -0.83 12.13 -15.57
C SER A 566 -1.75 13.06 -16.35
N CYS A 567 -1.70 12.96 -17.68
CA CYS A 567 -2.28 13.94 -18.58
C CYS A 567 -3.76 13.65 -18.90
N PRO A 568 -4.57 14.70 -19.16
CA PRO A 568 -5.88 14.53 -19.77
C PRO A 568 -5.75 13.93 -21.17
N ILE A 569 -6.83 13.31 -21.65
CA ILE A 569 -6.85 12.52 -22.89
C ILE A 569 -6.33 13.32 -24.10
N THR A 570 -6.58 14.64 -24.15
CA THR A 570 -6.17 15.56 -25.23
C THR A 570 -4.70 15.98 -25.23
N PHE A 571 -3.94 15.70 -24.17
CA PHE A 571 -2.55 16.14 -24.01
C PHE A 571 -1.58 14.96 -23.83
N GLN A 572 -0.31 15.19 -24.16
CA GLN A 572 0.83 14.30 -23.95
C GLN A 572 2.09 15.12 -23.62
N GLY A 573 3.23 14.46 -23.47
CA GLY A 573 4.46 15.07 -22.96
C GLY A 573 4.64 14.84 -21.46
N ILE A 574 5.82 15.19 -20.94
CA ILE A 574 6.22 14.84 -19.57
C ILE A 574 5.57 15.73 -18.49
N ALA A 575 5.02 16.87 -18.91
CA ALA A 575 4.24 17.81 -18.10
C ALA A 575 2.86 18.10 -18.68
N CYS A 576 2.42 17.33 -19.68
CA CYS A 576 1.19 17.53 -20.44
C CYS A 576 1.19 18.78 -21.35
N GLU A 577 2.37 19.20 -21.79
CA GLU A 577 2.65 20.39 -22.58
C GLU A 577 2.23 20.28 -24.06
N ILE A 578 2.14 19.05 -24.61
CA ILE A 578 1.86 18.81 -26.03
C ILE A 578 0.37 18.50 -26.25
N SER A 579 -0.34 19.33 -27.03
CA SER A 579 -1.70 18.98 -27.49
C SER A 579 -1.65 17.93 -28.60
N LYS A 580 -2.41 16.85 -28.46
CA LYS A 580 -2.51 15.77 -29.46
C LYS A 580 -3.17 16.23 -30.76
N GLN A 581 -4.04 17.25 -30.71
CA GLN A 581 -4.70 17.79 -31.91
C GLN A 581 -3.72 18.46 -32.89
N LYS A 582 -2.62 19.05 -32.38
CA LYS A 582 -1.58 19.67 -33.23
C LYS A 582 -0.70 18.65 -33.97
N LEU A 583 -0.75 17.35 -33.61
CA LEU A 583 -0.03 16.31 -34.36
C LEU A 583 -0.79 15.84 -35.61
N SER A 584 -2.12 15.89 -35.62
CA SER A 584 -2.93 15.50 -36.78
C SER A 584 -2.90 16.52 -37.93
N GLU A 585 -2.50 17.77 -37.66
CA GLU A 585 -2.41 18.84 -38.68
C GLU A 585 -1.06 18.88 -39.42
N GLY A 586 -0.09 18.05 -38.99
CA GLY A 586 1.30 18.11 -39.45
C GLY A 586 1.68 17.23 -40.64
N LEU A 587 0.76 16.48 -41.25
CA LEU A 587 1.06 15.57 -42.37
C LEU A 587 0.63 16.21 -43.71
N PRO A 588 1.56 16.59 -44.60
CA PRO A 588 1.22 17.14 -45.91
C PRO A 588 0.53 16.07 -46.76
N VAL A 589 -0.74 16.30 -47.12
CA VAL A 589 -1.43 15.49 -48.11
C VAL A 589 -0.74 15.69 -49.46
N PRO A 590 -0.29 14.64 -50.17
CA PRO A 590 0.25 14.79 -51.52
C PRO A 590 -0.88 15.22 -52.46
N HIS A 591 -0.88 16.48 -52.88
CA HIS A 591 -1.81 16.97 -53.89
C HIS A 591 -1.54 16.27 -55.22
N THR A 592 -2.43 15.36 -55.61
CA THR A 592 -2.44 14.74 -56.93
C THR A 592 -2.97 15.73 -57.95
N HIS A 593 -2.07 16.32 -58.75
CA HIS A 593 -2.48 17.01 -59.97
C HIS A 593 -2.59 16.02 -61.14
N PRO A 594 -3.76 15.92 -61.81
CA PRO A 594 -3.86 15.24 -63.10
C PRO A 594 -3.39 16.19 -64.23
N HIS A 595 -2.74 15.66 -65.27
CA HIS A 595 -3.15 15.83 -66.68
C HIS A 595 -2.14 15.24 -67.70
N HIS A 596 -2.73 14.54 -68.69
CA HIS A 596 -2.34 14.35 -70.10
C HIS A 596 -1.08 13.61 -70.58
N HIS A 597 -1.37 12.72 -71.56
CA HIS A 597 -0.48 12.04 -72.49
C HIS A 597 0.32 12.98 -73.42
N ALA A 598 1.54 12.56 -73.77
CA ALA A 598 2.15 12.75 -75.09
C ALA A 598 3.21 11.65 -75.37
N GLU A 599 3.56 11.41 -76.64
CA GLU A 599 4.30 10.22 -77.10
C GLU A 599 5.83 10.33 -77.21
N LYS A 600 6.50 9.17 -77.06
CA LYS A 600 7.70 8.66 -77.78
C LYS A 600 8.92 9.57 -78.03
N ARG A 601 10.08 9.15 -77.50
CA ARG A 601 11.26 8.73 -78.31
C ARG A 601 12.30 7.98 -77.46
N ALA A 602 13.12 7.13 -78.10
CA ALA A 602 14.10 6.27 -77.42
C ALA A 602 15.54 6.45 -77.97
N VAL A 603 16.50 6.71 -77.05
CA VAL A 603 17.97 6.51 -77.08
C VAL A 603 18.44 6.56 -75.60
N GLY A 604 19.42 5.81 -75.07
CA GLY A 604 20.12 4.63 -75.58
C GLY A 604 21.50 4.39 -74.91
N PHE A 605 21.65 3.28 -74.17
CA PHE A 605 22.89 2.70 -73.59
C PHE A 605 23.61 3.46 -72.43
N PRO A 606 24.47 2.79 -71.62
CA PRO A 606 24.76 1.35 -71.50
C PRO A 606 24.62 0.72 -70.09
N GLU A 607 24.68 -0.62 -70.03
CA GLU A 607 24.75 -1.43 -68.79
C GLU A 607 26.14 -1.41 -68.12
N ILE A 608 26.20 -1.46 -66.77
CA ILE A 608 27.33 -2.07 -66.03
C ILE A 608 26.79 -2.89 -64.84
N ILE A 609 27.37 -4.08 -64.68
CA ILE A 609 27.05 -5.15 -63.73
C ILE A 609 27.55 -4.86 -62.31
N TRP A 610 26.80 -5.26 -61.28
CA TRP A 610 27.37 -5.65 -59.98
C TRP A 610 26.81 -6.99 -59.49
N LYS A 611 27.72 -7.85 -59.01
CA LYS A 611 27.46 -9.25 -58.63
C LYS A 611 27.05 -9.40 -57.17
N GLU A 612 26.18 -10.37 -56.92
CA GLU A 612 26.00 -11.00 -55.61
C GLU A 612 27.29 -11.69 -55.13
N LYS A 613 27.43 -11.84 -53.81
CA LYS A 613 28.51 -12.64 -53.21
C LYS A 613 28.02 -13.39 -51.97
N HIS A 614 27.43 -14.56 -52.17
CA HIS A 614 27.34 -15.60 -51.15
C HIS A 614 28.70 -16.31 -51.03
N GLN A 615 29.13 -16.63 -49.81
CA GLN A 615 30.24 -17.54 -49.57
C GLN A 615 30.14 -18.16 -48.17
N ASP A 616 29.88 -19.47 -48.13
CA ASP A 616 29.79 -20.30 -46.92
C ASP A 616 31.16 -20.87 -46.48
N LEU A 617 31.13 -21.61 -45.36
CA LEU A 617 32.07 -22.63 -44.84
C LEU A 617 33.16 -22.16 -43.84
N PRO A 618 33.71 -23.06 -42.98
CA PRO A 618 33.28 -24.45 -42.67
C PRO A 618 33.16 -24.82 -41.17
N VAL A 619 32.46 -25.95 -40.94
CA VAL A 619 32.64 -27.02 -39.90
C VAL A 619 32.97 -26.61 -38.46
#